data_AF-A0A7H4LRX8-F1
#
_entry.id   AF-A0A7H4LRX8-F1
#
_cell.length_a   1.000
_cell.length_b   1.000
_cell.length_c   1.000
_cell.angle_alpha   90.00
_cell.angle_beta   90.00
_cell.angle_gamma   90.00
#
_symmetry.space_group_name_H-M   'P 1'
#
loop_
_entity.id
_entity.type
_entity.pdbx_description
1 polymer ?
#
loop_
_entity_poly.entity_id
_entity_poly.type
_entity_poly.pdbx_seq_one_letter_code
_entity_poly.pdbx_strand_id
1 'polypeptide(L)'
;MLLRAADGLDTVAAQAADADDFVAANRSQQAQLLEQWAAAPEAPRLPLLRALKSETLQSDSGGHAFSKQGDSLLALGAVPAPVGPTKPVRLTNRLRNLAAGALATHLLVSDNVTERAAAAKTLQREATPEMAGLLQQRLTAETDGAVKSQLEIALARLQLVSPQPAQRLAAIALLGHSGDPETQALLTPYTDARHEPDPAIRAAAQESLSKIQHRLLLGDLLGQAFMGLSLGSVLLLAALGLAITYGLLG
;
A
#
# COMPACT_ATOMS: atom_id res chain seq x y z
N MET A 1 13.49 32.67 24.04
CA MET A 1 13.73 31.23 23.85
C MET A 1 12.90 30.42 24.85
N LEU A 2 11.57 30.60 24.87
CA LEU A 2 10.64 29.93 25.79
C LEU A 2 9.26 29.76 25.11
N LEU A 3 9.21 29.06 23.97
CA LEU A 3 7.93 28.76 23.28
C LEU A 3 8.03 27.43 22.52
N ARG A 4 8.32 26.33 23.23
CA ARG A 4 8.41 24.98 22.62
C ARG A 4 7.94 23.82 23.51
N ALA A 5 7.31 24.11 24.65
CA ALA A 5 6.84 23.09 25.60
C ALA A 5 5.32 22.87 25.60
N ALA A 6 4.53 23.77 24.98
CA ALA A 6 3.07 23.64 24.93
C ALA A 6 2.60 22.67 23.83
N ASP A 7 3.23 22.69 22.64
CA ASP A 7 2.86 21.83 21.51
C ASP A 7 2.98 20.32 21.82
N GLY A 8 3.87 19.94 22.74
CA GLY A 8 4.10 18.55 23.11
C GLY A 8 3.00 17.93 23.99
N LEU A 9 2.27 18.73 24.77
CA LEU A 9 1.21 18.23 25.64
C LEU A 9 -0.12 18.11 24.88
N ASP A 10 -0.41 19.07 24.00
CA ASP A 10 -1.61 19.07 23.17
C ASP A 10 -1.60 17.94 22.13
N THR A 11 -0.42 17.62 21.57
CA THR A 11 -0.26 16.52 20.60
C THR A 11 -0.36 15.14 21.24
N VAL A 12 0.12 14.94 22.48
CA VAL A 12 0.00 13.67 23.21
C VAL A 12 -1.44 13.44 23.68
N ALA A 13 -2.15 14.49 24.11
CA ALA A 13 -3.57 14.41 24.44
C ALA A 13 -4.45 14.12 23.20
N ALA A 14 -4.12 14.72 22.05
CA ALA A 14 -4.81 14.43 20.78
C ALA A 14 -4.55 13.01 20.26
N GLN A 15 -3.35 12.45 20.45
CA GLN A 15 -3.01 11.04 20.11
C GLN A 15 -3.85 10.04 20.88
N ALA A 16 -3.92 10.27 22.18
CA ALA A 16 -4.70 9.47 23.10
C ALA A 16 -6.18 9.47 22.72
N ALA A 17 -6.70 10.61 22.26
CA ALA A 17 -8.07 10.75 21.79
C ALA A 17 -8.32 9.93 20.50
N ASP A 18 -7.47 10.01 19.48
CA ASP A 18 -7.69 9.33 18.19
C ASP A 18 -7.84 7.81 18.32
N ALA A 19 -7.02 7.18 19.18
CA ALA A 19 -7.05 5.73 19.38
C ALA A 19 -8.29 5.29 20.17
N ASP A 20 -8.64 6.03 21.23
CA ASP A 20 -9.81 5.76 22.06
C ASP A 20 -11.12 6.03 21.28
N ASP A 21 -11.16 7.12 20.51
CA ASP A 21 -12.27 7.46 19.62
C ASP A 21 -12.50 6.37 18.58
N PHE A 22 -11.44 5.79 18.02
CA PHE A 22 -11.56 4.71 17.04
C PHE A 22 -12.15 3.43 17.63
N VAL A 23 -11.74 3.03 18.84
CA VAL A 23 -12.25 1.79 19.45
C VAL A 23 -13.66 1.97 20.01
N ALA A 24 -14.03 3.18 20.43
CA ALA A 24 -15.39 3.54 20.82
C ALA A 24 -16.35 3.69 19.62
N ALA A 25 -15.82 4.03 18.44
CA ALA A 25 -16.59 4.25 17.23
C ALA A 25 -17.24 2.98 16.64
N ASN A 26 -18.39 3.16 16.00
CA ASN A 26 -18.99 2.11 15.18
C ASN A 26 -18.24 1.96 13.83
N ARG A 27 -18.57 0.91 13.06
CA ARG A 27 -17.85 0.59 11.81
C ARG A 27 -17.87 1.70 10.75
N SER A 28 -18.97 2.44 10.66
CA SER A 28 -19.09 3.55 9.70
C SER A 28 -18.19 4.71 10.13
N GLN A 29 -18.19 5.03 11.42
CA GLN A 29 -17.34 6.08 11.99
C GLN A 29 -15.86 5.71 11.91
N GLN A 30 -15.49 4.45 12.15
CA GLN A 30 -14.12 3.94 11.96
C GLN A 30 -13.63 4.13 10.53
N ALA A 31 -14.49 3.86 9.53
CA ALA A 31 -14.13 4.09 8.13
C ALA A 31 -13.90 5.59 7.85
N GLN A 32 -14.80 6.45 8.33
CA GLN A 32 -14.68 7.90 8.17
C GLN A 32 -13.41 8.46 8.82
N LEU A 33 -13.05 7.99 10.02
CA LEU A 33 -11.81 8.37 10.70
C LEU A 33 -10.59 7.99 9.85
N LEU A 34 -10.53 6.77 9.33
CA LEU A 34 -9.41 6.32 8.49
C LEU A 34 -9.31 7.11 7.17
N GLU A 35 -10.44 7.43 6.54
CA GLU A 35 -10.49 8.25 5.33
C GLU A 35 -9.97 9.68 5.62
N GLN A 36 -10.38 10.29 6.74
CA GLN A 36 -9.91 11.61 7.16
C GLN A 36 -8.40 11.61 7.48
N TRP A 37 -7.94 10.65 8.28
CA TRP A 37 -6.53 10.53 8.64
C TRP A 37 -5.66 10.26 7.41
N ALA A 38 -6.16 9.51 6.43
CA ALA A 38 -5.41 9.25 5.22
C ALA A 38 -5.15 10.53 4.40
N ALA A 39 -6.10 11.46 4.37
CA ALA A 39 -5.97 12.74 3.68
C ALA A 39 -5.05 13.75 4.40
N ALA A 40 -4.92 13.63 5.73
CA ALA A 40 -4.13 14.52 6.57
C ALA A 40 -3.18 13.73 7.49
N PRO A 41 -2.00 13.30 6.99
CA PRO A 41 -1.09 12.47 7.75
C PRO A 41 -0.44 13.23 8.91
N GLU A 42 -0.50 12.65 10.11
CA GLU A 42 0.11 13.18 11.32
C GLU A 42 0.96 12.08 11.99
N ALA A 43 2.28 12.31 12.12
CA ALA A 43 3.21 11.37 12.76
C ALA A 43 2.71 10.74 14.09
N PRO A 44 2.08 11.52 15.00
CA PRO A 44 1.27 11.04 16.11
C PRO A 44 0.46 9.74 15.92
N ARG A 45 -0.19 9.52 14.77
CA ARG A 45 -1.11 8.39 14.53
C ARG A 45 -0.41 7.09 14.15
N LEU A 46 0.89 7.12 13.86
CA LEU A 46 1.64 5.96 13.37
C LEU A 46 1.54 4.73 14.29
N PRO A 47 1.62 4.83 15.63
CA PRO A 47 1.48 3.66 16.51
C PRO A 47 0.13 2.96 16.34
N LEU A 48 -0.97 3.72 16.30
CA LEU A 48 -2.32 3.21 16.08
C LEU A 48 -2.46 2.54 14.71
N LEU A 49 -2.04 3.23 13.64
CA LEU A 49 -2.15 2.69 12.28
C LEU A 49 -1.30 1.43 12.07
N ARG A 50 -0.13 1.34 12.71
CA ARG A 50 0.68 0.12 12.76
C ARG A 50 -0.02 -0.99 13.55
N ALA A 51 -0.67 -0.68 14.67
CA ALA A 51 -1.44 -1.64 15.45
C ALA A 51 -2.65 -2.19 14.66
N LEU A 52 -3.33 -1.32 13.89
CA LEU A 52 -4.42 -1.71 13.00
C LEU A 52 -3.94 -2.64 11.88
N LYS A 53 -2.85 -2.26 11.19
CA LYS A 53 -2.28 -3.09 10.10
C LYS A 53 -1.78 -4.46 10.60
N SER A 54 -1.23 -4.50 11.81
CA SER A 54 -0.76 -5.75 12.44
C SER A 54 -1.86 -6.54 13.15
N GLU A 55 -3.10 -6.05 13.16
CA GLU A 55 -4.22 -6.62 13.90
C GLU A 55 -3.95 -6.84 15.40
N THR A 56 -3.11 -6.00 16.00
CA THR A 56 -2.73 -6.08 17.42
C THR A 56 -3.58 -5.19 18.32
N LEU A 57 -4.48 -4.39 17.74
CA LEU A 57 -5.33 -3.46 18.50
C LEU A 57 -6.28 -4.19 19.45
N GLN A 58 -6.30 -3.74 20.70
CA GLN A 58 -7.16 -4.19 21.79
C GLN A 58 -7.93 -3.00 22.36
N SER A 59 -9.12 -3.26 22.87
CA SER A 59 -9.93 -2.31 23.66
C SER A 59 -10.23 -2.90 25.03
N ASP A 60 -10.14 -2.10 26.07
CA ASP A 60 -10.67 -2.46 27.39
C ASP A 60 -12.18 -2.15 27.52
N SER A 61 -12.75 -2.32 28.70
CA SER A 61 -14.16 -1.96 28.97
C SER A 61 -14.42 -0.46 29.13
N GLY A 62 -13.37 0.34 29.32
CA GLY A 62 -13.45 1.80 29.39
C GLY A 62 -13.44 2.48 28.02
N GLY A 63 -13.18 1.73 26.94
CA GLY A 63 -13.02 2.28 25.60
C GLY A 63 -11.60 2.78 25.33
N HIS A 64 -10.61 2.30 26.09
CA HIS A 64 -9.21 2.65 25.89
C HIS A 64 -8.49 1.68 24.96
N ALA A 65 -7.68 2.23 24.07
CA ALA A 65 -6.96 1.50 23.04
C ALA A 65 -5.55 1.08 23.48
N PHE A 66 -5.22 -0.19 23.20
CA PHE A 66 -3.90 -0.77 23.47
C PHE A 66 -3.42 -1.58 22.26
N SER A 67 -2.11 -1.67 22.05
CA SER A 67 -1.50 -2.61 21.10
C SER A 67 -0.90 -3.79 21.86
N LYS A 68 -1.26 -5.02 21.45
CA LYS A 68 -0.67 -6.24 21.98
C LYS A 68 0.70 -6.51 21.37
N GLN A 69 1.73 -6.59 22.21
CA GLN A 69 3.11 -6.92 21.84
C GLN A 69 3.58 -8.15 22.62
N GLY A 70 3.43 -9.33 22.04
CA GLY A 70 3.64 -10.60 22.76
C GLY A 70 2.67 -10.71 23.95
N ASP A 71 3.23 -10.79 25.16
CA ASP A 71 2.46 -10.82 26.41
C ASP A 71 2.23 -9.44 27.04
N SER A 72 2.79 -8.37 26.46
CA SER A 72 2.65 -6.99 26.95
C SER A 72 1.59 -6.20 26.18
N LEU A 73 1.02 -5.20 26.84
CA LEU A 73 0.12 -4.22 26.24
C LEU A 73 0.80 -2.84 26.25
N LEU A 74 0.88 -2.23 25.07
CA LEU A 74 1.33 -0.85 24.89
C LEU A 74 0.09 0.05 24.85
N ALA A 75 0.04 1.08 25.70
CA ALA A 75 -1.00 2.09 25.63
C ALA A 75 -0.92 2.89 24.31
N LEU A 76 -2.06 3.01 23.63
CA LEU A 76 -2.24 3.88 22.47
C LEU A 76 -3.15 5.06 22.79
N GLY A 77 -3.99 4.91 23.82
CA GLY A 77 -4.96 5.88 24.30
C GLY A 77 -4.49 6.75 25.46
N ALA A 78 -5.44 7.37 26.15
CA ALA A 78 -5.17 8.30 27.26
C ALA A 78 -4.66 7.63 28.54
N VAL A 79 -4.96 6.34 28.71
CA VAL A 79 -4.71 5.62 29.97
C VAL A 79 -3.50 4.71 29.82
N PRO A 80 -2.54 4.74 30.77
CA PRO A 80 -1.30 3.98 30.68
C PRO A 80 -1.46 2.47 30.92
N ALA A 81 -2.59 2.03 31.46
CA ALA A 81 -2.88 0.63 31.76
C ALA A 81 -4.37 0.31 31.55
N PRO A 82 -4.71 -0.92 31.12
CA PRO A 82 -6.10 -1.29 30.84
C PRO A 82 -6.94 -1.37 32.12
N VAL A 83 -8.19 -0.95 32.00
CA VAL A 83 -9.21 -1.18 33.02
C VAL A 83 -9.87 -2.53 32.76
N GLY A 84 -9.42 -3.55 33.49
CA GLY A 84 -9.94 -4.91 33.36
C GLY A 84 -9.43 -5.66 32.12
N PRO A 85 -10.10 -6.75 31.69
CA PRO A 85 -9.65 -7.55 30.57
C PRO A 85 -9.84 -6.84 29.23
N THR A 86 -8.83 -6.86 28.37
CA THR A 86 -8.90 -6.31 27.02
C THR A 86 -9.45 -7.32 26.01
N LYS A 87 -10.10 -6.83 24.96
CA LYS A 87 -10.64 -7.63 23.85
C LYS A 87 -10.05 -7.15 22.52
N PRO A 88 -9.81 -8.06 21.55
CA PRO A 88 -9.28 -7.70 20.25
C PRO A 88 -10.29 -6.91 19.43
N VAL A 89 -9.84 -5.81 18.83
CA VAL A 89 -10.64 -5.01 17.90
C VAL A 89 -10.52 -5.63 16.51
N ARG A 90 -11.51 -6.44 16.13
CA ARG A 90 -11.53 -7.11 14.82
C ARG A 90 -11.80 -6.10 13.71
N LEU A 91 -11.08 -6.19 12.60
CA LEU A 91 -11.33 -5.36 11.42
C LEU A 91 -12.04 -6.16 10.32
N THR A 92 -12.93 -5.48 9.58
CA THR A 92 -13.48 -6.02 8.33
C THR A 92 -12.46 -5.85 7.21
N ASN A 93 -12.65 -6.51 6.07
CA ASN A 93 -11.77 -6.32 4.92
C ASN A 93 -11.69 -4.85 4.48
N ARG A 94 -12.83 -4.15 4.46
CA ARG A 94 -12.87 -2.70 4.16
C ARG A 94 -12.00 -1.89 5.11
N LEU A 95 -12.12 -2.12 6.42
CA LEU A 95 -11.35 -1.37 7.42
C LEU A 95 -9.85 -1.68 7.35
N ARG A 96 -9.46 -2.92 7.01
CA ARG A 96 -8.05 -3.28 6.79
C ARG A 96 -7.44 -2.48 5.64
N ASN A 97 -8.16 -2.40 4.53
CA ASN A 97 -7.72 -1.66 3.34
C ASN A 97 -7.58 -0.17 3.64
N LEU A 98 -8.59 0.43 4.28
CA LEU A 98 -8.54 1.83 4.71
C LEU A 98 -7.39 2.09 5.70
N ALA A 99 -7.15 1.19 6.66
CA ALA A 99 -6.04 1.31 7.60
C ALA A 99 -4.68 1.16 6.91
N ALA A 100 -4.57 0.29 5.91
CA ALA A 100 -3.36 0.14 5.10
C ALA A 100 -3.09 1.40 4.26
N GLY A 101 -4.12 1.98 3.64
CA GLY A 101 -4.04 3.25 2.91
C GLY A 101 -3.64 4.41 3.82
N ALA A 102 -4.32 4.56 4.96
CA ALA A 102 -4.01 5.58 5.95
C ALA A 102 -2.58 5.44 6.48
N LEU A 103 -2.12 4.23 6.83
CA LEU A 103 -0.73 4.03 7.23
C LEU A 103 0.23 4.42 6.11
N ALA A 104 -0.07 4.06 4.87
CA ALA A 104 0.81 4.35 3.74
C ALA A 104 0.94 5.87 3.51
N THR A 105 -0.14 6.65 3.58
CA THR A 105 -0.01 8.12 3.46
C THR A 105 0.82 8.73 4.58
N HIS A 106 0.77 8.18 5.79
CA HIS A 106 1.62 8.61 6.91
C HIS A 106 3.10 8.26 6.70
N LEU A 107 3.39 7.06 6.18
CA LEU A 107 4.76 6.63 5.88
C LEU A 107 5.37 7.36 4.68
N LEU A 108 4.54 7.93 3.81
CA LEU A 108 5.00 8.69 2.64
C LEU A 108 5.73 10.00 3.01
N VAL A 109 5.59 10.47 4.25
CA VAL A 109 6.29 11.65 4.77
C VAL A 109 7.62 11.29 5.45
N SER A 110 7.97 10.00 5.54
CA SER A 110 9.20 9.54 6.18
C SER A 110 10.46 9.99 5.44
N ASP A 111 11.53 10.26 6.18
CA ASP A 111 12.87 10.52 5.60
C ASP A 111 13.47 9.27 4.93
N ASN A 112 12.96 8.08 5.27
CA ASN A 112 13.45 6.82 4.73
C ASN A 112 12.82 6.50 3.36
N VAL A 113 13.65 6.50 2.31
CA VAL A 113 13.24 6.18 0.92
C VAL A 113 12.58 4.80 0.82
N THR A 114 13.06 3.80 1.56
CA THR A 114 12.49 2.45 1.55
C THR A 114 11.07 2.43 2.12
N GLU A 115 10.81 3.20 3.17
CA GLU A 115 9.45 3.34 3.73
C GLU A 115 8.53 4.07 2.75
N ARG A 116 9.00 5.13 2.10
CA ARG A 116 8.23 5.87 1.09
C ARG A 116 7.91 5.01 -0.14
N ALA A 117 8.86 4.22 -0.62
CA ALA A 117 8.64 3.29 -1.73
C ALA A 117 7.59 2.21 -1.37
N ALA A 118 7.71 1.60 -0.19
CA ALA A 118 6.73 0.63 0.28
C ALA A 118 5.33 1.24 0.46
N ALA A 119 5.27 2.48 0.93
CA ALA A 119 4.04 3.26 1.05
C ALA A 119 3.42 3.55 -0.33
N ALA A 120 4.19 4.11 -1.27
CA ALA A 120 3.74 4.41 -2.63
C ALA A 120 3.20 3.16 -3.33
N LYS A 121 3.88 2.02 -3.20
CA LYS A 121 3.38 0.74 -3.72
C LYS A 121 2.06 0.30 -3.09
N THR A 122 1.90 0.49 -1.79
CA THR A 122 0.63 0.18 -1.10
C THR A 122 -0.50 1.08 -1.62
N LEU A 123 -0.21 2.37 -1.83
CA LEU A 123 -1.16 3.36 -2.32
C LEU A 123 -1.62 3.10 -3.76
N GLN A 124 -0.88 2.33 -4.56
CA GLN A 124 -1.39 1.90 -5.86
C GLN A 124 -2.69 1.09 -5.76
N ARG A 125 -2.92 0.39 -4.63
CA ARG A 125 -4.13 -0.41 -4.42
C ARG A 125 -5.12 0.25 -3.47
N GLU A 126 -4.62 0.84 -2.40
CA GLU A 126 -5.44 1.28 -1.29
C GLU A 126 -5.77 2.77 -1.31
N ALA A 127 -5.24 3.53 -2.28
CA ALA A 127 -5.54 4.95 -2.36
C ALA A 127 -7.03 5.19 -2.67
N THR A 128 -7.60 6.20 -2.01
CA THR A 128 -8.96 6.66 -2.23
C THR A 128 -8.96 8.07 -2.85
N PRO A 129 -10.06 8.52 -3.46
CA PRO A 129 -10.13 9.84 -4.09
C PRO A 129 -9.78 11.01 -3.15
N GLU A 130 -10.08 10.90 -1.86
CA GLU A 130 -9.77 11.91 -0.84
C GLU A 130 -8.26 12.12 -0.68
N MET A 131 -7.45 11.11 -0.99
CA MET A 131 -5.98 11.16 -0.89
C MET A 131 -5.33 11.87 -2.08
N ALA A 132 -6.05 12.08 -3.19
CA ALA A 132 -5.46 12.55 -4.46
C ALA A 132 -4.69 13.88 -4.29
N GLY A 133 -5.23 14.82 -3.52
CA GLY A 133 -4.56 16.10 -3.25
C GLY A 133 -3.23 15.93 -2.52
N LEU A 134 -3.21 15.09 -1.48
CA LEU A 134 -1.99 14.76 -0.73
C LEU A 134 -0.96 14.06 -1.62
N LEU A 135 -1.38 13.06 -2.41
CA LEU A 135 -0.48 12.32 -3.30
C LEU A 135 0.15 13.23 -4.36
N GLN A 136 -0.61 14.17 -4.92
CA GLN A 136 -0.07 15.15 -5.87
C GLN A 136 0.97 16.06 -5.23
N GLN A 137 0.72 16.52 -3.99
CA GLN A 137 1.70 17.31 -3.23
C GLN A 137 2.97 16.50 -2.95
N ARG A 138 2.83 15.24 -2.53
CA ARG A 138 3.98 14.35 -2.27
C ARG A 138 4.77 14.03 -3.54
N LEU A 139 4.10 13.78 -4.67
CA LEU A 139 4.77 13.57 -5.96
C LEU A 139 5.64 14.77 -6.35
N THR A 140 5.12 15.98 -6.12
CA THR A 140 5.85 17.23 -6.44
C THR A 140 7.08 17.42 -5.55
N ALA A 141 6.98 17.01 -4.27
CA ALA A 141 8.06 17.15 -3.29
C ALA A 141 9.07 16.00 -3.28
N GLU A 142 8.72 14.84 -3.85
CA GLU A 142 9.60 13.67 -3.86
C GLU A 142 10.88 13.95 -4.65
N THR A 143 11.98 13.31 -4.27
CA THR A 143 13.28 13.45 -4.93
C THR A 143 13.72 12.14 -5.56
N ASP A 144 13.34 11.00 -4.99
CA ASP A 144 13.68 9.69 -5.52
C ASP A 144 12.86 9.33 -6.76
N GLY A 145 13.53 8.96 -7.85
CA GLY A 145 12.87 8.67 -9.13
C GLY A 145 11.99 7.42 -9.11
N ALA A 146 12.36 6.40 -8.32
CA ALA A 146 11.56 5.18 -8.22
C ALA A 146 10.28 5.42 -7.42
N VAL A 147 10.37 6.18 -6.32
CA VAL A 147 9.20 6.58 -5.53
C VAL A 147 8.26 7.48 -6.34
N LYS A 148 8.81 8.44 -7.12
CA LYS A 148 8.01 9.27 -8.05
C LYS A 148 7.19 8.43 -9.01
N SER A 149 7.83 7.48 -9.70
CA SER A 149 7.14 6.60 -10.65
C SER A 149 6.03 5.79 -9.98
N GLN A 150 6.26 5.31 -8.75
CA GLN A 150 5.23 4.59 -7.99
C GLN A 150 4.05 5.49 -7.60
N LEU A 151 4.30 6.75 -7.24
CA LEU A 151 3.25 7.74 -6.93
C LEU A 151 2.46 8.16 -8.17
N GLU A 152 3.12 8.29 -9.32
CA GLU A 152 2.47 8.54 -10.60
C GLU A 152 1.50 7.41 -10.96
N ILE A 153 1.91 6.16 -10.77
CA ILE A 153 1.03 4.99 -10.97
C ILE A 153 -0.17 5.03 -10.01
N ALA A 154 0.05 5.35 -8.73
CA ALA A 154 -1.03 5.45 -7.76
C ALA A 154 -2.06 6.55 -8.14
N LEU A 155 -1.57 7.72 -8.55
CA LEU A 155 -2.42 8.82 -9.03
C LEU A 155 -3.16 8.46 -10.32
N ALA A 156 -2.49 7.82 -11.28
CA ALA A 156 -3.13 7.37 -12.53
C ALA A 156 -4.27 6.39 -12.24
N ARG A 157 -4.10 5.45 -11.31
CA ARG A 157 -5.17 4.53 -10.91
C ARG A 157 -6.38 5.25 -10.34
N LEU A 158 -6.19 6.30 -9.53
CA LEU A 158 -7.30 7.14 -9.04
C LEU A 158 -8.00 7.90 -10.19
N GLN A 159 -7.24 8.33 -11.19
CA GLN A 159 -7.75 9.09 -12.34
C GLN A 159 -8.54 8.24 -13.33
N LEU A 160 -8.42 6.91 -13.30
CA LEU A 160 -9.18 6.00 -14.16
C LEU A 160 -10.70 6.20 -14.02
N VAL A 161 -11.19 6.49 -12.82
CA VAL A 161 -12.62 6.74 -12.56
C VAL A 161 -13.01 8.22 -12.64
N SER A 162 -12.11 9.08 -13.11
CA SER A 162 -12.37 10.52 -13.23
C SER A 162 -13.53 10.79 -14.20
N PRO A 163 -14.42 11.76 -13.90
CA PRO A 163 -15.45 12.16 -14.86
C PRO A 163 -14.85 12.80 -16.11
N GLN A 164 -13.60 13.28 -16.07
CA GLN A 164 -12.93 13.94 -17.18
C GLN A 164 -12.26 12.93 -18.13
N PRO A 165 -12.69 12.82 -19.40
CA PRO A 165 -12.11 11.87 -20.35
C PRO A 165 -10.60 12.03 -20.56
N ALA A 166 -10.11 13.28 -20.57
CA ALA A 166 -8.68 13.57 -20.72
C ALA A 166 -7.84 12.99 -19.58
N GLN A 167 -8.33 13.01 -18.33
CA GLN A 167 -7.63 12.41 -17.19
C GLN A 167 -7.60 10.89 -17.28
N ARG A 168 -8.71 10.27 -17.68
CA ARG A 168 -8.78 8.81 -17.89
C ARG A 168 -7.82 8.37 -19.00
N LEU A 169 -7.79 9.10 -20.13
CA LEU A 169 -6.88 8.81 -21.23
C LEU A 169 -5.41 8.88 -20.79
N ALA A 170 -5.03 9.94 -20.08
CA ALA A 170 -3.68 10.10 -19.54
C ALA A 170 -3.31 8.97 -18.57
N ALA A 171 -4.24 8.60 -17.68
CA ALA A 171 -4.06 7.50 -16.75
C ALA A 171 -3.82 6.16 -17.45
N ILE A 172 -4.64 5.83 -18.45
CA ILE A 172 -4.50 4.59 -19.25
C ILE A 172 -3.14 4.55 -19.95
N ALA A 173 -2.75 5.65 -20.59
CA ALA A 173 -1.45 5.74 -21.25
C ALA A 173 -0.30 5.52 -20.26
N LEU A 174 -0.35 6.15 -19.07
CA LEU A 174 0.67 5.98 -18.03
C LEU A 174 0.72 4.53 -17.55
N LEU A 175 -0.42 3.95 -17.23
CA LEU A 175 -0.52 2.57 -16.75
C LEU A 175 -0.09 1.55 -17.80
N GLY A 176 -0.30 1.83 -19.08
CA GLY A 176 0.18 1.02 -20.21
C GLY A 176 1.70 0.90 -20.33
N HIS A 177 2.47 1.76 -19.65
CA HIS A 177 3.92 1.62 -19.56
C HIS A 177 4.37 0.62 -18.49
N SER A 178 3.48 0.25 -17.56
CA SER A 178 3.78 -0.77 -16.56
C SER A 178 3.88 -2.16 -17.19
N GLY A 179 4.61 -3.07 -16.55
CA GLY A 179 4.70 -4.49 -16.92
C GLY A 179 4.05 -5.39 -15.87
N ASP A 180 2.98 -4.92 -15.21
CA ASP A 180 2.37 -5.60 -14.07
C ASP A 180 1.04 -6.28 -14.48
N PRO A 181 0.85 -7.60 -14.20
CA PRO A 181 -0.43 -8.28 -14.40
C PRO A 181 -1.61 -7.59 -13.71
N GLU A 182 -1.38 -6.92 -12.57
CA GLU A 182 -2.43 -6.20 -11.85
C GLU A 182 -2.98 -5.04 -12.69
N THR A 183 -2.11 -4.35 -13.44
CA THR A 183 -2.53 -3.28 -14.36
C THR A 183 -3.34 -3.83 -15.54
N GLN A 184 -3.03 -5.03 -16.02
CA GLN A 184 -3.82 -5.68 -17.07
C GLN A 184 -5.27 -5.90 -16.62
N ALA A 185 -5.47 -6.42 -15.41
CA ALA A 185 -6.81 -6.62 -14.85
C ALA A 185 -7.56 -5.28 -14.69
N LEU A 186 -6.85 -4.21 -14.31
CA LEU A 186 -7.43 -2.87 -14.15
C LEU A 186 -7.85 -2.21 -15.47
N LEU A 187 -7.07 -2.40 -16.55
CA LEU A 187 -7.35 -1.76 -17.84
C LEU A 187 -8.34 -2.54 -18.71
N THR A 188 -8.53 -3.84 -18.46
CA THR A 188 -9.42 -4.71 -19.25
C THR A 188 -10.86 -4.16 -19.36
N PRO A 189 -11.52 -3.71 -18.27
CA PRO A 189 -12.86 -3.12 -18.35
C PRO A 189 -12.95 -1.90 -19.28
N TYR A 190 -11.89 -1.09 -19.37
CA TYR A 190 -11.85 0.11 -20.22
C TYR A 190 -11.83 -0.17 -21.72
N THR A 191 -11.80 -1.44 -22.13
CA THR A 191 -11.97 -1.84 -23.54
C THR A 191 -13.43 -2.05 -23.92
N ASP A 192 -14.34 -2.16 -22.95
CA ASP A 192 -15.76 -2.39 -23.17
C ASP A 192 -16.53 -1.07 -23.25
N ALA A 193 -17.39 -0.92 -24.26
CA ALA A 193 -18.28 0.23 -24.43
C ALA A 193 -19.29 0.40 -23.29
N ARG A 194 -19.61 -0.66 -22.54
CA ARG A 194 -20.48 -0.59 -21.36
C ARG A 194 -19.81 0.11 -20.18
N HIS A 195 -18.48 0.04 -20.10
CA HIS A 195 -17.70 0.65 -19.03
C HIS A 195 -17.17 2.03 -19.44
N GLU A 196 -16.61 2.13 -20.65
CA GLU A 196 -16.06 3.37 -21.19
C GLU A 196 -16.77 3.78 -22.49
N PRO A 197 -17.62 4.82 -22.46
CA PRO A 197 -18.34 5.28 -23.65
C PRO A 197 -17.44 5.93 -24.70
N ASP A 198 -16.28 6.50 -24.32
CA ASP A 198 -15.39 7.18 -25.25
C ASP A 198 -14.56 6.19 -26.11
N PRO A 199 -14.72 6.18 -27.45
CA PRO A 199 -13.96 5.29 -28.32
C PRO A 199 -12.44 5.52 -28.31
N ALA A 200 -11.98 6.75 -28.07
CA ALA A 200 -10.54 7.04 -28.02
C ALA A 200 -9.90 6.43 -26.78
N ILE A 201 -10.61 6.46 -25.64
CA ILE A 201 -10.14 5.84 -24.40
C ILE A 201 -10.12 4.31 -24.55
N ARG A 202 -11.15 3.71 -25.17
CA ARG A 202 -11.14 2.27 -25.47
C ARG A 202 -9.97 1.84 -26.35
N ALA A 203 -9.67 2.62 -27.39
CA ALA A 203 -8.52 2.35 -28.25
C ALA A 203 -7.19 2.44 -27.48
N ALA A 204 -7.02 3.48 -26.64
CA ALA A 204 -5.85 3.63 -25.78
C ALA A 204 -5.71 2.47 -24.77
N ALA A 205 -6.83 1.97 -24.24
CA ALA A 205 -6.84 0.82 -23.32
C ALA A 205 -6.38 -0.46 -24.03
N GLN A 206 -6.88 -0.72 -25.24
CA GLN A 206 -6.47 -1.87 -26.06
C GLN A 206 -4.97 -1.83 -26.40
N GLU A 207 -4.47 -0.66 -26.81
CA GLU A 207 -3.04 -0.48 -27.11
C GLU A 207 -2.18 -0.71 -25.86
N SER A 208 -2.59 -0.14 -24.72
CA SER A 208 -1.91 -0.29 -23.44
C SER A 208 -1.85 -1.75 -22.99
N LEU A 209 -2.95 -2.48 -23.13
CA LEU A 209 -3.02 -3.91 -22.82
C LEU A 209 -2.09 -4.75 -23.72
N SER A 210 -2.02 -4.43 -25.01
CA SER A 210 -1.10 -5.10 -25.94
C SER A 210 0.36 -4.89 -25.53
N LYS A 211 0.74 -3.66 -25.14
CA LYS A 211 2.08 -3.35 -24.62
C LYS A 211 2.40 -4.12 -23.35
N ILE A 212 1.47 -4.19 -22.40
CA ILE A 212 1.64 -4.94 -21.15
C ILE A 212 1.85 -6.43 -21.45
N GLN A 213 0.99 -7.03 -22.26
CA GLN A 213 1.07 -8.45 -22.62
C GLN A 213 2.39 -8.79 -23.29
N HIS A 214 2.86 -7.97 -24.23
CA HIS A 214 4.14 -8.19 -24.89
C HIS A 214 5.32 -8.16 -23.90
N ARG A 215 5.31 -7.24 -22.93
CA ARG A 215 6.36 -7.17 -21.90
C ARG A 215 6.33 -8.39 -20.97
N LEU A 216 5.14 -8.83 -20.56
CA LEU A 216 4.98 -10.02 -19.73
C LEU A 216 5.50 -11.27 -20.44
N LEU A 217 5.14 -11.47 -21.70
CA LEU A 217 5.62 -12.60 -22.51
C LEU A 217 7.15 -12.62 -22.65
N LEU A 218 7.77 -11.47 -22.86
CA LEU A 218 9.24 -11.36 -22.89
C LEU A 218 9.86 -11.71 -21.54
N GLY A 219 9.27 -11.25 -20.45
CA GLY A 219 9.72 -11.56 -19.08
C GLY A 219 9.62 -13.05 -18.78
N ASP A 220 8.50 -13.68 -19.12
CA ASP A 220 8.26 -15.11 -18.93
C ASP A 220 9.26 -15.97 -19.71
N LEU A 221 9.52 -15.62 -20.97
CA LEU A 221 10.48 -16.34 -21.82
C LEU A 221 11.91 -16.27 -21.24
N LEU A 222 12.33 -15.09 -20.79
CA LEU A 222 13.65 -14.91 -20.16
C LEU A 222 13.76 -15.67 -18.83
N GLY A 223 12.69 -15.64 -18.03
CA GLY A 223 12.61 -16.39 -16.77
C GLY A 223 12.72 -17.90 -17.01
N GLN A 224 11.98 -18.43 -17.98
CA GLN A 224 12.02 -19.84 -18.35
C GLN A 224 13.40 -20.26 -18.86
N ALA A 225 14.04 -19.45 -19.70
CA ALA A 225 15.39 -19.73 -20.18
C ALA A 225 16.40 -19.79 -19.02
N PHE A 226 16.31 -18.88 -18.06
CA PHE A 226 17.18 -18.88 -16.87
C PHE A 226 16.93 -20.10 -15.97
N MET A 227 15.66 -20.46 -15.72
CA MET A 227 15.32 -21.67 -14.95
C MET A 227 15.83 -22.94 -15.64
N GLY A 228 15.65 -23.05 -16.96
CA GLY A 228 16.16 -24.17 -17.75
C GLY A 228 17.68 -24.28 -17.68
N LEU A 229 18.39 -23.15 -17.83
CA LEU A 229 19.84 -23.09 -17.71
C LEU A 229 20.32 -23.44 -16.29
N SER A 230 19.65 -22.91 -15.25
CA SER A 230 19.96 -23.18 -13.85
C SER A 230 19.79 -24.67 -13.52
N LEU A 231 18.65 -25.26 -13.90
CA LEU A 231 18.39 -26.68 -13.70
C LEU A 231 19.41 -27.53 -14.47
N GLY A 232 19.69 -27.18 -15.73
CA GLY A 232 20.69 -27.86 -16.54
C GLY A 232 22.10 -27.82 -15.93
N SER A 233 22.50 -26.69 -15.36
CA SER A 233 23.80 -26.54 -14.68
C SER A 233 23.89 -27.41 -13.41
N VAL A 234 22.82 -27.44 -12.60
CA VAL A 234 22.76 -28.30 -11.41
C VAL A 234 22.82 -29.79 -11.80
N LEU A 235 22.09 -30.19 -12.85
CA LEU A 235 22.12 -31.58 -13.35
C LEU A 235 23.50 -31.96 -13.91
N LEU A 236 24.19 -31.05 -14.60
CA LEU A 236 25.55 -31.28 -15.10
C LEU A 236 26.54 -31.47 -13.95
N LEU A 237 26.47 -30.61 -12.92
CA LEU A 237 27.32 -30.74 -11.72
C LEU A 237 27.02 -32.04 -10.95
N ALA A 238 25.74 -32.41 -10.84
CA ALA A 238 25.33 -33.66 -10.22
C ALA A 238 25.87 -34.89 -10.99
N ALA A 239 25.75 -34.89 -12.32
CA ALA A 239 26.28 -35.94 -13.18
C ALA A 239 27.80 -36.06 -13.08
N LEU A 240 28.52 -34.93 -13.03
CA LEU A 240 29.96 -34.91 -12.83
C LEU A 240 30.36 -35.51 -11.47
N GLY A 241 29.66 -35.13 -10.40
CA GLY A 241 29.87 -35.71 -9.07
C GLY A 241 29.65 -37.23 -9.06
N LEU A 242 28.59 -37.69 -9.73
CA LEU A 242 28.28 -39.12 -9.87
C LEU A 242 29.37 -39.88 -10.63
N ALA A 243 29.86 -39.30 -11.73
CA ALA A 243 30.94 -39.88 -12.54
C ALA A 243 32.24 -40.05 -11.72
N ILE A 244 32.55 -39.11 -10.83
CA ILE A 244 33.68 -39.22 -9.90
C ILE A 244 33.45 -40.36 -8.90
N THR A 245 32.25 -40.48 -8.32
CA THR A 245 31.97 -41.52 -7.31
C THR A 245 31.96 -42.95 -7.88
N TYR A 246 31.55 -43.14 -9.13
CA TYR A 246 31.56 -44.47 -9.77
C TYR A 246 32.82 -44.76 -10.58
N GLY A 247 33.83 -43.88 -10.56
CA GLY A 247 35.14 -44.14 -11.15
C GLY A 247 35.14 -44.20 -12.69
N LEU A 248 34.20 -43.53 -13.36
CA LEU A 248 34.09 -43.52 -14.83
C LEU A 248 35.06 -42.55 -15.52
N LEU A 249 35.93 -41.87 -14.76
CA LEU A 249 36.90 -40.87 -15.24
C LEU A 249 38.37 -41.33 -15.11
N GLY A 250 38.61 -42.64 -15.20
CA GLY A 250 39.94 -43.27 -15.22
C GLY A 250 40.42 -43.61 -16.63
#